data_AF-X0X797-F1
#
_entry.id   AF-X0X797-F1
#
_cell.length_a   1.000
_cell.length_b   1.000
_cell.length_c   1.000
_cell.angle_alpha   90.00
_cell.angle_beta   90.00
_cell.angle_gamma   90.00
#
_symmetry.space_group_name_H-M   'P 1'
#
loop_
_entity.id
_entity.type
_entity.pdbx_description
1 polymer ?
#
loop_
_entity_poly.entity_id
_entity_poly.type
_entity_poly.pdbx_seq_one_letter_code
_entity_poly.pdbx_strand_id
1 'polypeptide(L)'
;MDEQGLEEAQGFFVRLDGLFAEWVVAPIRAVFMFDLAFWDNGAPGEIELPLVVVWLALGALFFTLRFQFVNIRAFRHALDCVRGRYSRPGDPGEITHFQALSAALSATVGLGNIAGVAFAVA
;
A
#
# COMPACT_ATOMS: atom_id res chain seq x y z
N MET A 1 -9.21 -35.35 15.51
CA MET A 1 -8.10 -34.39 15.44
C MET A 1 -8.22 -33.61 16.72
N ASP A 2 -7.33 -33.92 17.65
CA ASP A 2 -7.58 -33.72 19.07
C ASP A 2 -7.24 -32.27 19.47
N GLU A 3 -8.04 -31.67 20.34
CA GLU A 3 -7.99 -30.24 20.70
C GLU A 3 -6.60 -29.80 21.20
N GLN A 4 -5.82 -30.72 21.76
CA GLN A 4 -4.44 -30.51 22.22
C GLN A 4 -3.45 -30.19 21.07
N GLY A 5 -3.64 -30.77 19.88
CA GLY A 5 -2.78 -30.49 18.72
C GLY A 5 -2.99 -29.11 18.12
N LEU A 6 -4.16 -28.49 18.35
CA LEU A 6 -4.46 -27.14 17.92
C LEU A 6 -3.83 -26.08 18.84
N GLU A 7 -3.79 -26.33 20.15
CA GLU A 7 -3.14 -25.42 21.12
C GLU A 7 -1.62 -25.38 20.97
N GLU A 8 -0.97 -26.52 20.71
CA GLU A 8 0.49 -26.57 20.49
C GLU A 8 0.89 -25.83 19.19
N ALA A 9 0.12 -26.02 18.12
CA ALA A 9 0.32 -25.32 16.86
C ALA A 9 0.15 -23.81 17.04
N GLN A 10 -0.90 -23.36 17.74
CA GLN A 10 -1.10 -21.94 18.06
C GLN A 10 0.06 -21.36 18.87
N GLY A 11 0.54 -22.06 19.90
CA GLY A 11 1.70 -21.62 20.71
C GLY A 11 3.01 -21.58 19.91
N PHE A 12 3.17 -22.41 18.88
CA PHE A 12 4.28 -22.32 17.94
C PHE A 12 4.19 -21.07 17.06
N PHE A 13 3.04 -20.81 16.44
CA PHE A 13 2.84 -19.63 15.59
C PHE A 13 2.99 -18.33 16.37
N VAL A 14 2.46 -18.23 17.60
CA VAL A 14 2.62 -17.03 18.45
C VAL A 14 4.09 -16.75 18.77
N ARG A 15 4.89 -17.80 19.02
CA ARG A 15 6.34 -17.64 19.26
C ARG A 15 7.07 -17.22 17.98
N LEU A 16 6.74 -17.80 16.84
CA LEU A 16 7.30 -17.38 15.56
C LEU A 16 6.94 -15.93 15.23
N ASP A 17 5.69 -15.53 15.44
CA ASP A 17 5.22 -14.17 15.21
C ASP A 17 5.94 -13.18 16.14
N GLY A 18 6.15 -13.52 17.41
CA GLY A 18 6.94 -12.71 18.33
C GLY A 18 8.39 -12.54 17.87
N LEU A 19 9.04 -13.63 17.46
CA LEU A 19 10.42 -13.59 16.94
C LEU A 19 10.51 -12.78 15.64
N PHE A 20 9.58 -12.97 14.72
CA PHE A 20 9.52 -12.20 13.48
C PHE A 20 9.24 -10.71 13.74
N ALA A 21 8.34 -10.41 14.67
CA ALA A 21 8.03 -9.05 15.06
C ALA A 21 9.26 -8.32 15.63
N GLU A 22 10.01 -8.97 16.50
CA GLU A 22 11.20 -8.38 17.13
C GLU A 22 12.37 -8.25 16.16
N TRP A 23 12.69 -9.32 15.42
CA TRP A 23 13.89 -9.36 14.60
C TRP A 23 13.74 -8.72 13.22
N VAL A 24 12.51 -8.69 12.68
CA VAL A 24 12.25 -8.20 11.33
C VAL A 24 11.40 -6.94 11.37
N VAL A 25 10.23 -6.99 12.01
CA VAL A 25 9.28 -5.88 11.95
C VAL A 25 9.75 -4.67 12.74
N ALA A 26 10.30 -4.85 13.94
CA ALA A 26 10.76 -3.76 14.80
C ALA A 26 11.86 -2.90 14.16
N PRO A 27 12.97 -3.46 13.61
CA PRO A 27 13.98 -2.64 12.96
C PRO A 27 13.47 -1.95 11.70
N ILE A 28 12.66 -2.63 10.89
CA ILE A 28 12.03 -2.02 9.70
C ILE A 28 11.13 -0.87 10.11
N ARG A 29 10.26 -1.07 11.11
CA ARG A 29 9.38 -0.04 11.64
C ARG A 29 10.18 1.17 12.14
N ALA A 30 11.24 0.94 12.91
CA ALA A 30 12.07 2.02 13.45
C ALA A 30 12.69 2.89 12.36
N VAL A 31 13.05 2.31 11.21
CA VAL A 31 13.62 3.05 10.07
C VAL A 31 12.53 3.73 9.25
N PHE A 32 11.48 3.00 8.84
CA PHE A 32 10.45 3.53 7.93
C PHE A 32 9.47 4.48 8.61
N MET A 33 9.12 4.21 9.88
CA MET A 33 8.25 5.04 10.70
C MET A 33 9.05 5.99 11.60
N PHE A 34 10.31 6.28 11.25
CA PHE A 34 11.09 7.27 11.96
C PHE A 34 10.35 8.61 11.95
N ASP A 35 10.08 9.16 13.14
CA ASP A 35 9.38 10.43 13.25
C ASP A 35 10.32 11.59 12.89
N LEU A 36 9.96 12.30 11.84
CA LEU A 36 10.71 13.48 11.39
C LEU A 36 10.38 14.74 12.18
N ALA A 37 9.31 14.74 12.98
CA ALA A 37 8.95 15.85 13.85
C ALA A 37 9.82 15.88 15.13
N PHE A 38 11.15 15.76 14.98
CA PHE A 38 12.12 15.74 16.10
C PHE A 38 12.14 17.00 16.97
N TRP A 39 11.45 18.05 16.52
CA TRP A 39 11.29 19.32 17.23
C TRP A 39 10.09 19.31 18.21
N ASP A 40 9.23 18.30 18.15
CA ASP A 40 8.02 18.23 18.96
C ASP A 40 8.24 17.61 20.33
N ASN A 41 7.38 17.94 21.31
CA ASN A 41 7.59 17.60 22.72
C ASN A 41 6.87 16.32 23.19
N GLY A 42 6.18 15.63 22.28
CA GLY A 42 5.40 14.42 22.55
C GLY A 42 4.10 14.69 23.30
N ALA A 43 3.55 15.91 23.26
CA ALA A 43 2.29 16.22 23.94
C ALA A 43 1.09 15.57 23.22
N PRO A 44 0.02 15.21 23.97
CA PRO A 44 -1.20 14.67 23.37
C PRO A 44 -1.82 15.66 22.37
N GLY A 45 -1.93 15.25 21.10
CA GLY A 45 -2.46 16.10 20.01
C GLY A 45 -1.42 16.51 18.97
N GLU A 46 -0.17 16.10 19.15
CA GLU A 46 0.93 16.36 18.21
C GLU A 46 0.92 15.39 17.02
N ILE A 47 1.48 15.83 15.89
CA ILE A 47 1.38 15.14 14.59
C ILE A 47 2.61 14.28 14.39
N GLU A 48 2.45 12.95 14.43
CA GLU A 48 3.51 12.03 14.00
C GLU A 48 3.75 12.18 12.48
N LEU A 49 4.99 12.42 12.07
CA LEU A 49 5.37 12.53 10.65
C LEU A 49 6.32 11.39 10.26
N PRO A 50 5.80 10.20 9.92
CA PRO A 50 6.63 9.09 9.48
C PRO A 50 7.47 9.46 8.26
N LEU A 51 8.78 9.19 8.33
CA LEU A 51 9.74 9.42 7.26
C LEU A 51 9.25 8.89 5.91
N VAL A 52 8.72 7.67 5.88
CA VAL A 52 8.22 7.07 4.62
C VAL A 52 7.06 7.88 4.02
N VAL A 53 6.16 8.44 4.83
CA VAL A 53 5.01 9.20 4.34
C VAL A 53 5.49 10.50 3.70
N VAL A 54 6.39 11.21 4.38
CA VAL A 54 6.98 12.45 3.86
C VAL A 54 7.75 12.18 2.57
N TRP A 55 8.56 11.11 2.54
CA TRP A 55 9.33 10.73 1.36
C TRP A 55 8.44 10.39 0.15
N LEU A 56 7.40 9.58 0.35
CA LEU A 56 6.45 9.22 -0.69
C LEU A 56 5.64 10.42 -1.17
N ALA A 57 5.22 11.31 -0.27
CA ALA A 57 4.49 12.53 -0.60
C ALA A 57 5.35 13.49 -1.45
N LEU A 58 6.62 13.67 -1.10
CA LEU A 58 7.57 14.47 -1.88
C LEU A 58 7.77 13.90 -3.29
N GLY A 59 7.98 12.59 -3.40
CA GLY A 59 8.07 11.91 -4.69
C GLY A 59 6.80 12.09 -5.53
N ALA A 60 5.63 11.87 -4.92
CA ALA A 60 4.34 12.04 -5.58
C ALA A 60 4.12 13.48 -6.07
N LEU A 61 4.45 14.48 -5.25
CA LEU A 61 4.35 15.89 -5.62
C LEU A 61 5.30 16.22 -6.77
N PHE A 62 6.57 15.81 -6.67
CA PHE A 62 7.57 16.02 -7.70
C PHE A 62 7.13 15.43 -9.05
N PHE A 63 6.72 14.16 -9.10
CA PHE A 63 6.26 13.53 -10.32
C PHE A 63 4.98 14.18 -10.86
N THR A 64 4.05 14.57 -9.98
CA THR A 64 2.81 15.24 -10.39
C THR A 64 3.09 16.57 -11.05
N LEU A 65 3.96 17.40 -10.48
CA LEU A 65 4.34 18.69 -11.07
C LEU A 65 5.17 18.51 -12.34
N ARG A 66 6.14 17.59 -12.33
CA ARG A 66 7.05 17.34 -13.48
C ARG A 66 6.32 16.78 -14.70
N PHE A 67 5.28 15.97 -14.51
CA PHE A 67 4.42 15.48 -15.59
C PHE A 67 3.22 16.40 -15.89
N GLN A 68 3.19 17.58 -15.26
CA GLN A 68 2.14 18.59 -15.42
C GLN A 68 0.74 17.99 -15.20
N PHE A 69 0.49 17.29 -14.10
CA PHE A 69 -0.82 16.70 -13.79
C PHE A 69 -1.33 15.70 -14.87
N VAL A 70 -0.45 14.84 -15.38
CA VAL A 70 -0.79 13.81 -16.37
C VAL A 70 -1.94 12.91 -15.91
N ASN A 71 -2.05 12.64 -14.61
CA ASN A 71 -3.13 11.85 -13.99
C ASN A 71 -4.52 12.37 -14.39
N ILE A 72 -4.68 13.68 -14.53
CA ILE A 72 -5.93 14.31 -14.94
C ILE A 72 -6.01 14.44 -16.46
N ARG A 73 -4.93 14.94 -17.10
CA ARG A 73 -4.92 15.21 -18.55
C ARG A 73 -5.10 13.95 -19.40
N ALA A 74 -4.46 12.84 -19.01
CA ALA A 74 -4.44 11.59 -19.75
C ALA A 74 -5.54 10.61 -19.33
N PHE A 75 -6.39 10.96 -18.36
CA PHE A 75 -7.41 10.05 -17.81
C PHE A 75 -8.33 9.46 -18.89
N ARG A 76 -8.80 10.29 -19.83
CA ARG A 76 -9.62 9.84 -20.96
C ARG A 76 -8.88 8.88 -21.88
N HIS A 77 -7.62 9.20 -22.18
CA HIS A 77 -6.79 8.36 -23.04
C HIS A 77 -6.50 7.00 -22.38
N ALA A 78 -6.19 6.99 -21.08
CA ALA A 78 -6.01 5.76 -20.32
C ALA A 78 -7.25 4.86 -20.35
N LEU A 79 -8.45 5.44 -20.20
CA LEU A 79 -9.71 4.69 -20.30
C LEU A 79 -9.94 4.12 -21.71
N ASP A 80 -9.62 4.87 -22.75
CA ASP A 80 -9.71 4.40 -24.13
C ASP A 80 -8.72 3.24 -24.41
N CYS A 81 -7.52 3.28 -23.83
CA CYS A 81 -6.56 2.17 -23.90
C CYS A 81 -7.10 0.90 -23.23
N VAL A 82 -7.62 1.02 -22.01
CA VAL A 82 -8.12 -0.14 -21.26
C VAL A 82 -9.38 -0.73 -21.89
N ARG A 83 -10.22 0.10 -22.50
CA ARG A 83 -11.39 -0.34 -23.29
C ARG A 83 -11.02 -1.05 -24.59
N GLY A 84 -9.74 -1.11 -24.94
CA GLY A 84 -9.25 -1.79 -26.13
C GLY A 84 -9.42 -0.99 -27.42
N ARG A 85 -9.72 0.31 -27.36
CA ARG A 85 -9.87 1.16 -28.57
C ARG A 85 -8.58 1.26 -29.39
N TYR A 86 -7.44 0.97 -28.77
CA TYR A 86 -6.11 0.99 -29.38
C TYR A 86 -5.47 -0.41 -29.50
N SER A 87 -6.18 -1.48 -29.13
CA SER A 87 -5.65 -2.85 -29.22
C SER A 87 -5.80 -3.39 -30.64
N ARG A 88 -4.75 -4.02 -31.17
CA ARG A 88 -4.75 -4.70 -32.48
C ARG A 88 -4.61 -6.22 -32.32
N PRO A 89 -5.14 -7.03 -33.26
CA PRO A 89 -5.09 -8.51 -33.20
C PRO A 89 -3.69 -9.17 -33.26
N GLY A 90 -2.61 -8.39 -33.21
CA GLY A 90 -1.22 -8.88 -33.24
C GLY A 90 -0.29 -8.14 -32.28
N ASP A 91 -0.84 -7.37 -31.33
CA ASP A 91 -0.03 -6.73 -30.29
C ASP A 91 0.50 -7.81 -29.32
N PRO A 92 1.77 -7.72 -28.89
CA PRO A 92 2.35 -8.69 -27.97
C PRO A 92 1.68 -8.57 -26.58
N GLY A 93 1.14 -9.68 -26.07
CA GLY A 93 0.55 -9.76 -24.74
C GLY A 93 -0.32 -11.00 -24.55
N GLU A 94 -0.22 -11.63 -23.36
CA GLU A 94 -1.00 -12.85 -23.03
C GLU A 94 -2.39 -12.52 -22.46
N ILE A 95 -2.58 -11.29 -21.97
CA ILE A 95 -3.82 -10.81 -21.37
C ILE A 95 -4.19 -9.43 -21.92
N THR A 96 -5.48 -9.11 -21.88
CA THR A 96 -5.98 -7.81 -22.33
C THR A 96 -5.60 -6.69 -21.36
N HIS A 97 -5.53 -5.44 -21.86
CA HIS A 97 -5.31 -4.24 -21.04
C HIS A 97 -6.30 -4.12 -19.87
N PHE A 98 -7.55 -4.52 -20.08
CA PHE A 98 -8.57 -4.57 -19.03
C PHE A 98 -8.24 -5.63 -17.97
N GLN A 99 -7.87 -6.84 -18.37
CA GLN A 99 -7.51 -7.90 -17.43
C GLN A 99 -6.27 -7.54 -16.60
N ALA A 100 -5.27 -6.90 -17.21
CA ALA A 100 -4.10 -6.39 -16.50
C ALA A 100 -4.50 -5.33 -15.45
N LEU A 101 -5.37 -4.38 -15.83
CA LEU A 101 -5.89 -3.38 -14.90
C LEU A 101 -6.70 -4.04 -13.76
N SER A 102 -7.59 -4.99 -14.07
CA SER A 102 -8.39 -5.68 -13.06
C SER A 102 -7.52 -6.45 -12.05
N ALA A 103 -6.46 -7.10 -12.52
CA ALA A 103 -5.51 -7.80 -11.65
C ALA A 103 -4.79 -6.81 -10.71
N ALA A 104 -4.30 -5.68 -11.23
CA ALA A 104 -3.65 -4.64 -10.43
C ALA A 104 -4.63 -3.99 -9.43
N LEU A 105 -5.84 -3.64 -9.88
CA LEU A 105 -6.87 -3.06 -9.01
C LEU A 105 -7.27 -4.01 -7.89
N SER A 106 -7.38 -5.32 -8.17
CA SER A 106 -7.69 -6.32 -7.15
C SER A 106 -6.66 -6.37 -6.04
N ALA A 107 -5.38 -6.09 -6.34
CA ALA A 107 -4.33 -6.04 -5.33
C ALA A 107 -4.42 -4.77 -4.45
N THR A 108 -4.93 -3.66 -5.02
CA THR A 108 -4.98 -2.36 -4.33
C THR A 108 -6.30 -2.05 -3.66
N VAL A 109 -7.44 -2.54 -4.17
CA VAL A 109 -8.79 -2.26 -3.66
C VAL A 109 -9.24 -3.44 -2.80
N GLY A 110 -8.59 -3.61 -1.65
CA GLY A 110 -8.88 -4.67 -0.68
C GLY A 110 -9.74 -4.20 0.50
N LEU A 111 -10.08 -5.14 1.39
CA LEU A 111 -10.72 -4.89 2.69
C LEU A 111 -10.00 -3.79 3.49
N GLY A 112 -8.67 -3.69 3.37
CA GLY A 112 -7.86 -2.68 4.04
C GLY A 112 -8.26 -1.23 3.70
N ASN A 113 -8.63 -0.92 2.45
CA ASN A 113 -9.07 0.43 2.10
C ASN A 113 -10.47 0.73 2.62
N ILE A 114 -11.36 -0.27 2.65
CA ILE A 114 -12.73 -0.12 3.13
C ILE A 114 -12.73 0.02 4.67
N ALA A 115 -12.04 -0.87 5.37
CA ALA A 115 -11.90 -0.83 6.82
C ALA A 115 -11.07 0.36 7.30
N GLY A 116 -10.02 0.73 6.56
CA GLY A 116 -9.17 1.88 6.88
C GLY A 116 -9.94 3.20 6.81
N VAL A 117 -10.79 3.39 5.81
CA VAL A 117 -11.67 4.57 5.74
C VAL A 117 -12.69 4.57 6.89
N ALA A 118 -13.26 3.41 7.23
CA ALA A 118 -14.18 3.30 8.37
C ALA A 118 -13.50 3.70 9.70
N PHE A 119 -12.26 3.27 9.92
CA PHE A 119 -11.48 3.66 11.11
C PHE A 119 -11.10 5.14 11.12
N ALA A 120 -10.76 5.71 9.96
CA ALA A 120 -10.36 7.12 9.87
C ALA A 120 -11.52 8.11 10.14
N VAL A 121 -12.77 7.66 10.00
CA VAL A 121 -13.97 8.48 10.20
C VAL A 121 -14.61 8.26 11.58
N ALA A 122 -14.36 7.11 12.21
CA ALA A 122 -14.86 6.76 13.54
C ALA A 122 -14.16 7.56 14.65
#